data_AF-A0A9Y2F096-F1
#
_entry.id   AF-A0A9Y2F096-F1
#
_cell.length_a   1.000
_cell.length_b   1.000
_cell.length_c   1.000
_cell.angle_alpha   90.00
_cell.angle_beta   90.00
_cell.angle_gamma   90.00
#
_symmetry.space_group_name_H-M   'P 1'
#
loop_
_entity.id
_entity.type
_entity.pdbx_description
1 polymer ?
#
loop_
_entity_poly.entity_id
_entity_poly.type
_entity_poly.pdbx_seq_one_letter_code
_entity_poly.pdbx_strand_id
1 'polypeptide(L)'
;MSRRLVRTPSRQGPSGSIWGQGYCRKSWSPTHIFEEIIMESKSLETTEAECAEGRTAPRVSLTDIKAKIASEYYFNAGDLARKFSHPEHASLDVLTICLVVLDNGFTIIGKSAPASAANFDEALGQKLAYEDAVRQIWPLMGFALREQLQQRLIDGLEG
;
A
#
# COMPACT_ATOMS: atom_id res chain seq x y z
N MET A 1 -31.23 25.86 -49.19
CA MET A 1 -29.79 25.84 -49.53
C MET A 1 -29.03 25.21 -48.37
N SER A 2 -28.08 24.33 -48.70
CA SER A 2 -27.67 23.14 -47.93
C SER A 2 -26.94 23.40 -46.61
N ARG A 3 -27.36 22.71 -45.54
CA ARG A 3 -26.57 22.54 -44.30
C ARG A 3 -25.31 21.74 -44.64
N ARG A 4 -24.13 22.28 -44.32
CA ARG A 4 -22.84 21.62 -44.50
C ARG A 4 -22.50 20.86 -43.22
N LEU A 5 -22.65 19.54 -43.28
CA LEU A 5 -22.20 18.57 -42.29
C LEU A 5 -20.67 18.65 -42.14
N VAL A 6 -20.18 18.92 -40.92
CA VAL A 6 -18.77 18.76 -40.58
C VAL A 6 -18.59 17.32 -40.08
N ARG A 7 -17.78 16.57 -40.82
CA ARG A 7 -17.48 15.16 -40.62
C ARG A 7 -16.68 14.94 -39.33
N THR A 8 -17.11 13.99 -38.51
CA THR A 8 -16.31 13.39 -37.45
C THR A 8 -15.22 12.50 -38.08
N PRO A 9 -13.97 12.49 -37.57
CA PRO A 9 -13.03 11.46 -37.93
C PRO A 9 -13.28 10.21 -37.09
N SER A 10 -13.65 9.13 -37.76
CA SER A 10 -13.52 7.77 -37.25
C SER A 10 -12.02 7.41 -37.17
N ARG A 11 -11.57 6.98 -35.99
CA ARG A 11 -10.34 6.19 -35.85
C ARG A 11 -10.65 4.95 -35.04
N GLN A 12 -10.79 3.86 -35.78
CA GLN A 12 -10.63 2.50 -35.28
C GLN A 12 -9.18 2.37 -34.75
N GLY A 13 -9.04 1.95 -33.50
CA GLY A 13 -7.79 1.50 -32.88
C GLY A 13 -8.03 0.08 -32.33
N PRO A 14 -6.99 -0.78 -32.28
CA PRO A 14 -7.17 -2.22 -32.26
C PRO A 14 -7.61 -2.75 -30.89
N SER A 15 -8.43 -3.80 -30.96
CA SER A 15 -8.64 -4.82 -29.95
C SER A 15 -7.29 -5.39 -29.49
N GLY A 16 -6.98 -5.25 -28.20
CA GLY A 16 -5.76 -5.79 -27.59
C GLY A 16 -5.76 -5.61 -26.07
N SER A 17 -6.11 -6.68 -25.36
CA SER A 17 -5.71 -7.06 -24.00
C SER A 17 -5.29 -5.94 -23.01
N ILE A 18 -6.15 -5.69 -22.02
CA ILE A 18 -5.98 -4.82 -20.84
C ILE A 18 -4.90 -5.27 -19.82
N TRP A 19 -4.07 -6.25 -20.15
CA TRP A 19 -2.98 -6.71 -19.30
C TRP A 19 -1.76 -7.05 -20.15
N GLY A 20 -0.66 -6.35 -19.92
CA GLY A 20 0.65 -6.72 -20.43
C GLY A 20 1.34 -5.64 -21.25
N GLN A 21 2.18 -4.85 -20.57
CA GLN A 21 3.63 -4.78 -20.80
C GLN A 21 4.15 -3.39 -20.43
N GLY A 22 5.12 -3.34 -19.49
CA GLY A 22 5.92 -2.12 -19.31
C GLY A 22 6.42 -1.77 -17.91
N TYR A 23 6.48 -2.67 -16.93
CA TYR A 23 7.39 -2.43 -15.79
C TYR A 23 8.82 -2.65 -16.26
N CYS A 24 9.40 -1.57 -16.79
CA CYS A 24 10.77 -1.49 -17.23
C CYS A 24 11.68 -1.68 -16.00
N ARG A 25 12.25 -2.89 -15.86
CA ARG A 25 13.38 -3.19 -14.97
C ARG A 25 14.59 -2.35 -15.39
N LYS A 26 14.64 -1.07 -15.00
CA LYS A 26 15.87 -0.29 -15.06
C LYS A 26 16.53 -0.34 -13.69
N SER A 27 17.45 -1.31 -13.61
CA SER A 27 18.67 -1.32 -12.78
C SER A 27 18.73 -0.22 -11.72
N TRP A 28 18.17 -0.51 -10.55
CA TRP A 28 18.54 0.19 -9.33
C TRP A 28 19.42 -0.77 -8.55
N SER A 29 20.69 -0.41 -8.36
CA SER A 29 21.69 -1.23 -7.65
C SER A 29 21.41 -1.17 -6.15
N PRO A 30 21.03 -2.28 -5.49
CA PRO A 30 20.67 -2.26 -4.09
C PRO A 30 21.93 -2.60 -3.29
N THR A 31 22.74 -1.59 -2.99
CA THR A 31 23.73 -1.72 -1.92
C THR A 31 23.83 -0.37 -1.21
N HIS A 32 23.50 -0.36 0.08
CA HIS A 32 23.73 0.71 1.06
C HIS A 32 22.67 1.78 1.40
N ILE A 33 21.40 1.71 0.96
CA ILE A 33 20.34 2.60 1.52
C ILE A 33 19.04 1.86 1.91
N PHE A 34 18.91 0.57 1.59
CA PHE A 34 17.65 -0.18 1.85
C PHE A 34 17.48 -0.71 3.28
N GLU A 35 18.49 -0.62 4.15
CA GLU A 35 18.44 -1.21 5.50
C GLU A 35 18.18 -0.21 6.63
N GLU A 36 18.25 1.10 6.42
CA GLU A 36 18.17 2.09 7.52
C GLU A 36 16.83 2.83 7.64
N ILE A 37 15.85 2.56 6.77
CA ILE A 37 14.47 3.06 6.91
C ILE A 37 13.46 1.92 6.72
N ILE A 38 13.76 0.73 7.26
CA ILE A 38 12.66 -0.04 7.86
C ILE A 38 12.39 0.71 9.15
N MET A 39 11.39 1.59 9.14
CA MET A 39 10.98 2.30 10.35
C MET A 39 10.55 1.26 11.38
N GLU A 40 11.48 0.89 12.26
CA GLU A 40 11.30 -0.17 13.23
C GLU A 40 10.26 0.31 14.25
N SER A 41 9.03 -0.16 14.08
CA SER A 41 7.92 0.19 14.95
C SER A 41 7.85 -0.83 16.08
N LYS A 42 8.47 -0.45 17.20
CA LYS A 42 8.39 -1.19 18.48
C LYS A 42 6.96 -1.63 18.85
N SER A 43 5.94 -0.85 18.46
CA SER A 43 4.54 -1.18 18.68
C SER A 43 4.12 -2.45 17.93
N LEU A 44 4.43 -2.56 16.63
CA LEU A 44 4.10 -3.73 15.82
C LEU A 44 4.86 -4.97 16.28
N GLU A 45 6.12 -4.81 16.66
CA GLU A 45 6.95 -5.89 17.21
C GLU A 45 6.42 -6.42 18.52
N THR A 46 5.98 -5.53 19.41
CA THR A 46 5.38 -5.92 20.69
C THR A 46 4.11 -6.73 20.45
N THR A 47 3.21 -6.24 19.59
CA THR A 47 1.97 -6.95 19.25
C THR A 47 2.26 -8.31 18.58
N GLU A 48 3.24 -8.38 17.69
CA GLU A 48 3.65 -9.64 17.05
C GLU A 48 4.22 -10.64 18.07
N ALA A 49 5.06 -10.19 19.01
CA ALA A 49 5.63 -11.03 20.05
C ALA A 49 4.52 -11.63 20.95
N GLU A 50 3.57 -10.79 21.39
CA GLU A 50 2.39 -11.23 22.15
C GLU A 50 1.54 -12.23 21.36
N CYS A 51 1.39 -12.05 20.05
CA CYS A 51 0.68 -12.99 19.16
C CYS A 51 1.47 -14.28 18.91
N ALA A 52 2.80 -14.26 18.96
CA ALA A 52 3.64 -15.43 18.75
C ALA A 52 3.78 -16.31 20.00
N GLU A 53 3.70 -15.72 21.19
CA GLU A 53 3.97 -16.41 22.46
C GLU A 53 3.08 -17.65 22.66
N GLY A 54 3.71 -18.82 22.76
CA GLY A 54 3.04 -20.09 23.02
C GLY A 54 2.17 -20.64 21.87
N ARG A 55 2.20 -20.04 20.67
CA ARG A 55 1.34 -20.43 19.54
C ARG A 55 2.16 -21.00 18.38
N THR A 56 1.88 -22.26 18.00
CA THR A 56 2.59 -23.00 16.94
C THR A 56 1.76 -23.23 15.67
N ALA A 57 0.47 -22.89 15.68
CA ALA A 57 -0.39 -23.00 14.51
C ALA A 57 0.05 -22.01 13.39
N PRO A 58 -0.26 -22.30 12.11
CA PRO A 58 0.04 -21.39 11.00
C PRO A 58 -0.55 -19.99 11.25
N ARG A 59 0.28 -18.96 11.05
CA ARG A 59 -0.08 -17.56 11.28
C ARG A 59 0.66 -16.66 10.31
N VAL A 60 0.19 -15.43 10.19
CA VAL A 60 0.91 -14.36 9.50
C VAL A 60 1.77 -13.62 10.51
N SER A 61 3.07 -13.55 10.26
CA SER A 61 4.03 -12.77 11.05
C SER A 61 4.27 -11.38 10.47
N LEU A 62 4.85 -10.49 11.26
CA LEU A 62 5.31 -9.18 10.77
C LEU A 62 6.34 -9.33 9.65
N THR A 63 7.21 -10.34 9.72
CA THR A 63 8.19 -10.66 8.68
C THR A 63 7.50 -11.04 7.37
N ASP A 64 6.43 -11.84 7.42
CA ASP A 64 5.66 -12.20 6.22
C ASP A 64 5.04 -10.97 5.58
N ILE A 65 4.51 -10.04 6.39
CA ILE A 65 3.92 -8.80 5.90
C ILE A 65 4.98 -7.91 5.24
N LYS A 66 6.11 -7.66 5.93
CA LYS A 66 7.21 -6.86 5.37
C LYS A 66 7.72 -7.46 4.06
N ALA A 67 7.81 -8.79 3.96
CA ALA A 67 8.22 -9.47 2.73
C ALA A 67 7.25 -9.30 1.55
N LYS A 68 5.98 -8.94 1.82
CA LYS A 68 4.98 -8.64 0.79
C LYS A 68 4.99 -7.20 0.31
N ILE A 69 5.65 -6.29 1.00
CA ILE A 69 5.72 -4.88 0.61
C ILE A 69 6.76 -4.71 -0.49
N ALA A 70 6.32 -4.24 -1.65
CA ALA A 70 7.19 -3.96 -2.80
C ALA A 70 7.72 -2.53 -2.79
N SER A 71 6.92 -1.56 -2.36
CA SER A 71 7.32 -0.15 -2.26
C SER A 71 6.38 0.65 -1.37
N GLU A 72 6.90 1.76 -0.84
CA GLU A 72 6.20 2.68 0.05
C GLU A 72 6.38 4.11 -0.46
N TYR A 73 5.34 4.93 -0.34
CA TYR A 73 5.36 6.34 -0.71
C TYR A 73 4.66 7.17 0.36
N TYR A 74 5.28 8.28 0.76
CA TYR A 74 4.77 9.14 1.82
C TYR A 74 4.41 10.51 1.25
N PHE A 75 3.26 11.03 1.67
CA PHE A 75 2.77 12.34 1.24
C PHE A 75 2.13 13.09 2.41
N ASN A 76 2.38 14.40 2.48
CA ASN A 76 1.54 15.31 3.24
C ASN A 76 0.38 15.79 2.36
N ALA A 77 -0.86 15.74 2.87
CA ALA A 77 -2.03 16.10 2.08
C ALA A 77 -2.09 17.60 1.74
N GLY A 78 -1.61 18.47 2.63
CA GLY A 78 -1.49 19.92 2.39
C GLY A 78 -0.52 20.23 1.25
N ASP A 79 0.62 19.54 1.21
CA ASP A 79 1.58 19.68 0.10
C ASP A 79 1.00 19.23 -1.24
N LEU A 80 0.24 18.13 -1.25
CA LEU A 80 -0.46 17.70 -2.45
C LEU A 80 -1.51 18.73 -2.91
N ALA A 81 -2.30 19.27 -1.97
CA ALA A 81 -3.31 20.28 -2.28
C ALA A 81 -2.69 21.53 -2.94
N ARG A 82 -1.58 22.04 -2.38
CA ARG A 82 -0.79 23.14 -2.96
C ARG A 82 -0.27 22.81 -4.36
N LYS A 83 0.37 21.64 -4.50
CA LYS A 83 1.00 21.21 -5.76
C LYS A 83 0.00 21.09 -6.91
N PHE A 84 -1.23 20.69 -6.62
CA PHE A 84 -2.28 20.51 -7.63
C PHE A 84 -3.31 21.65 -7.63
N SER A 85 -3.00 22.80 -7.01
CA SER A 85 -3.88 23.98 -6.96
C SER A 85 -5.32 23.67 -6.51
N HIS A 86 -5.45 22.75 -5.55
CA HIS A 86 -6.73 22.43 -4.91
C HIS A 86 -7.02 23.44 -3.78
N PRO A 87 -8.30 23.61 -3.39
CA PRO A 87 -8.64 24.45 -2.25
C PRO A 87 -7.89 24.01 -0.99
N GLU A 88 -7.17 24.95 -0.39
CA GLU A 88 -6.41 24.70 0.84
C GLU A 88 -7.33 24.61 2.06
N HIS A 89 -7.00 23.72 2.98
CA HIS A 89 -7.65 23.62 4.27
C HIS A 89 -6.60 23.28 5.32
N ALA A 90 -6.54 24.05 6.42
CA ALA A 90 -5.47 23.92 7.43
C ALA A 90 -5.36 22.50 8.02
N SER A 91 -6.47 21.75 8.09
CA SER A 91 -6.45 20.36 8.56
C SER A 91 -5.70 19.39 7.62
N LEU A 92 -5.43 19.77 6.37
CA LEU A 92 -4.66 18.94 5.44
C LEU A 92 -3.16 19.00 5.71
N ASP A 93 -2.67 20.09 6.30
CA ASP A 93 -1.23 20.27 6.57
C ASP A 93 -0.68 19.28 7.60
N VAL A 94 -1.56 18.63 8.37
CA VAL A 94 -1.18 17.68 9.41
C VAL A 94 -1.48 16.22 9.03
N LEU A 95 -2.11 16.00 7.88
CA LEU A 95 -2.48 14.67 7.40
C LEU A 95 -1.33 14.07 6.59
N THR A 96 -0.74 13.01 7.14
CA THR A 96 0.25 12.16 6.44
C THR A 96 -0.43 10.93 5.86
N ILE A 97 -0.14 10.63 4.60
CA ILE A 97 -0.64 9.48 3.85
C ILE A 97 0.57 8.60 3.51
N CYS A 98 0.46 7.31 3.78
CA CYS A 98 1.40 6.28 3.36
C CYS A 98 0.70 5.39 2.31
N LEU A 99 1.25 5.32 1.11
CA LEU A 99 0.81 4.38 0.08
C LEU A 99 1.77 3.20 0.05
N VAL A 100 1.25 2.01 0.33
CA VAL A 100 2.01 0.76 0.29
C VAL A 100 1.54 -0.04 -0.91
N VAL A 101 2.48 -0.46 -1.76
CA VAL A 101 2.23 -1.36 -2.88
C VAL A 101 2.75 -2.74 -2.51
N LEU A 102 1.89 -3.75 -2.56
CA LEU A 102 2.25 -5.14 -2.33
C LEU A 102 2.82 -5.80 -3.60
N ASP A 103 3.54 -6.90 -3.44
CA ASP A 103 4.17 -7.67 -4.53
C ASP A 103 3.19 -8.15 -5.62
N ASN A 104 1.93 -8.38 -5.23
CA ASN A 104 0.83 -8.75 -6.12
C ASN A 104 0.18 -7.53 -6.83
N GLY A 105 0.68 -6.32 -6.59
CA GLY A 105 0.18 -5.07 -7.16
C GLY A 105 -1.02 -4.46 -6.41
N PHE A 106 -1.48 -5.06 -5.32
CA PHE A 106 -2.52 -4.46 -4.49
C PHE A 106 -1.97 -3.26 -3.70
N THR A 107 -2.78 -2.22 -3.53
CA THR A 107 -2.34 -0.98 -2.87
C THR A 107 -3.12 -0.74 -1.58
N ILE A 108 -2.41 -0.40 -0.52
CA ILE A 108 -2.96 -0.06 0.79
C ILE A 108 -2.66 1.41 1.09
N ILE A 109 -3.60 2.08 1.73
CA ILE A 109 -3.48 3.47 2.14
C ILE A 109 -3.48 3.51 3.67
N GLY A 110 -2.34 3.80 4.25
CA GLY A 110 -2.19 4.16 5.66
C GLY A 110 -2.34 5.67 5.86
N LYS A 111 -2.85 6.07 7.02
CA LYS A 111 -3.05 7.50 7.34
C LYS A 111 -2.67 7.83 8.78
N SER A 112 -2.18 9.05 8.97
CA SER A 112 -1.98 9.64 10.29
C SER A 112 -2.42 11.10 10.27
N ALA A 113 -3.29 11.47 11.19
CA ALA A 113 -3.76 12.84 11.38
C ALA A 113 -3.91 13.12 12.88
N PRO A 114 -3.02 13.92 13.48
CA PRO A 114 -3.13 14.28 14.88
C PRO A 114 -4.36 15.18 15.11
N ALA A 115 -4.95 15.06 16.30
CA ALA A 115 -6.13 15.87 16.67
C ALA A 115 -5.84 17.37 16.76
N SER A 116 -4.58 17.76 16.99
CA SER A 116 -4.13 19.15 17.06
C SER A 116 -2.89 19.34 16.19
N ALA A 117 -2.87 20.41 15.42
CA ALA A 117 -1.73 20.78 14.59
C ALA A 117 -0.46 21.08 15.39
N ALA A 118 -0.60 21.51 16.65
CA ALA A 118 0.53 21.72 17.55
C ALA A 118 1.29 20.40 17.88
N ASN A 119 0.64 19.25 17.70
CA ASN A 119 1.23 17.93 17.92
C ASN A 119 1.71 17.29 16.60
N PHE A 120 1.70 18.02 15.49
CA PHE A 120 2.16 17.49 14.22
C PHE A 120 3.68 17.37 14.21
N ASP A 121 4.14 16.15 13.92
CA ASP A 121 5.53 15.80 13.69
C ASP A 121 5.55 14.92 12.44
N GLU A 122 6.35 15.29 11.44
CA GLU A 122 6.35 14.64 10.13
C GLU A 122 6.87 13.19 10.22
N ALA A 123 7.97 12.96 10.96
CA ALA A 123 8.56 11.64 11.09
C ALA A 123 7.63 10.69 11.86
N LEU A 124 7.00 11.19 12.93
CA LEU A 124 5.99 10.45 13.68
C LEU A 124 4.74 10.21 12.83
N GLY A 125 4.32 11.18 12.02
CA GLY A 125 3.23 11.08 11.07
C GLY A 125 3.44 9.94 10.06
N GLN A 126 4.63 9.89 9.44
CA GLN A 126 5.01 8.83 8.51
C GLN A 126 5.01 7.47 9.22
N LYS A 127 5.53 7.40 10.45
CA LYS A 127 5.57 6.15 11.23
C LYS A 127 4.18 5.61 11.52
N LEU A 128 3.30 6.47 12.04
CA LEU A 128 1.94 6.07 12.37
C LEU A 128 1.13 5.72 11.12
N ALA A 129 1.34 6.43 10.00
CA ALA A 129 0.70 6.10 8.73
C ALA A 129 1.16 4.74 8.19
N TYR A 130 2.45 4.43 8.29
CA TYR A 130 2.97 3.10 7.93
C TYR A 130 2.42 2.00 8.85
N GLU A 131 2.41 2.22 10.16
CA GLU A 131 1.82 1.26 11.10
C GLU A 131 0.34 1.01 10.82
N ASP A 132 -0.42 2.04 10.46
CA ASP A 132 -1.81 1.91 10.03
C ASP A 132 -1.94 1.04 8.77
N ALA A 133 -1.08 1.24 7.75
CA ALA A 133 -1.06 0.40 6.56
C ALA A 133 -0.74 -1.07 6.90
N VAL A 134 0.26 -1.33 7.75
CA VAL A 134 0.62 -2.70 8.17
C VAL A 134 -0.52 -3.37 8.93
N ARG A 135 -1.20 -2.64 9.83
CA ARG A 135 -2.39 -3.14 10.53
C ARG A 135 -3.52 -3.53 9.57
N GLN A 136 -3.67 -2.82 8.45
CA GLN A 136 -4.64 -3.17 7.40
C GLN A 136 -4.21 -4.39 6.56
N ILE A 137 -2.92 -4.57 6.31
CA ILE A 137 -2.40 -5.73 5.55
C ILE A 137 -2.61 -7.03 6.33
N TRP A 138 -2.47 -6.98 7.66
CA TRP A 138 -2.56 -8.15 8.52
C TRP A 138 -3.83 -9.01 8.31
N PRO A 139 -5.06 -8.47 8.40
CA PRO A 139 -6.27 -9.26 8.16
C PRO A 139 -6.38 -9.75 6.71
N LEU A 140 -5.86 -9.03 5.72
CA LEU A 140 -5.86 -9.48 4.32
C LEU A 140 -5.00 -10.72 4.13
N MET A 141 -3.78 -10.71 4.70
CA MET A 141 -2.92 -11.88 4.68
C MET A 141 -3.49 -13.02 5.53
N GLY A 142 -4.12 -12.71 6.66
CA GLY A 142 -4.81 -13.70 7.49
C GLY A 142 -5.94 -14.41 6.73
N PHE A 143 -6.72 -13.66 5.95
CA PHE A 143 -7.74 -14.21 5.05
C PHE A 143 -7.11 -15.13 3.99
N ALA A 144 -6.08 -14.66 3.29
CA ALA A 144 -5.39 -15.45 2.27
C ALA A 144 -4.78 -16.75 2.82
N LEU A 145 -4.19 -16.70 4.02
CA LEU A 145 -3.67 -17.89 4.69
C LEU A 145 -4.80 -18.87 5.00
N ARG A 146 -5.94 -18.39 5.50
CA ARG A 146 -7.10 -19.26 5.79
C ARG A 146 -7.66 -19.91 4.53
N GLU A 147 -7.72 -19.18 3.42
CA GLU A 147 -8.12 -19.71 2.11
C GLU A 147 -7.16 -20.82 1.66
N GLN A 148 -5.84 -20.61 1.78
CA GLN A 148 -4.84 -21.64 1.47
C GLN A 148 -4.96 -22.88 2.35
N LEU A 149 -5.20 -22.71 3.66
CA LEU A 149 -5.40 -23.84 4.58
C LEU A 149 -6.65 -24.63 4.22
N GLN A 150 -7.75 -23.96 3.85
CA GLN A 150 -8.98 -24.61 3.41
C GLN A 150 -8.76 -25.38 2.10
N GLN A 151 -8.06 -24.79 1.13
CA GLN A 151 -7.78 -25.45 -0.15
C GLN A 151 -6.97 -26.74 0.05
N ARG A 152 -5.92 -26.70 0.88
CA ARG A 152 -5.11 -27.89 1.19
C ARG A 152 -5.92 -29.01 1.83
N LEU A 153 -6.92 -28.67 2.64
CA LEU A 153 -7.83 -29.66 3.24
C LEU A 153 -8.70 -30.31 2.17
N ILE A 154 -9.22 -29.54 1.22
CA ILE A 154 -10.04 -30.05 0.11
C ILE A 154 -9.21 -30.96 -0.79
N ASP A 155 -8.02 -30.51 -1.20
CA ASP A 155 -7.13 -31.28 -2.09
C ASP A 155 -6.71 -32.63 -1.47
N GLY A 156 -6.56 -32.68 -0.13
CA GLY A 156 -6.22 -33.89 0.60
C GLY A 156 -7.39 -34.86 0.82
N LEU A 157 -8.64 -34.45 0.56
CA LEU A 157 -9.82 -35.32 0.60
C LEU A 157 -10.12 -35.96 -0.76
N GLU A 158 -9.60 -35.40 -1.85
CA GLU A 158 -9.83 -35.87 -3.22
C GLU A 158 -8.77 -36.87 -3.71
N GLY A 159 -7.64 -37.03 -3.00
CA GLY A 159 -6.55 -37.96 -3.31
C GLY A 159 -6.48 -39.16 -2.39
#